data_AF-A0A3A0FED4-F1
#
_entry.id   AF-A0A3A0FED4-F1
#
_cell.length_a   1.000
_cell.length_b   1.000
_cell.length_c   1.000
_cell.angle_alpha   90.00
_cell.angle_beta   90.00
_cell.angle_gamma   90.00
#
_symmetry.space_group_name_H-M   'P 1'
#
loop_
_entity.id
_entity.type
_entity.pdbx_description
1 polymer ?
#
loop_
_entity_poly.entity_id
_entity_poly.type
_entity_poly.pdbx_seq_one_letter_code
_entity_poly.pdbx_strand_id
1 'polypeptide(L)'
;MDPIASLAGANPAADAGSSGEEAFLQELGRAEAKFGGGYVGVNYFITKWQCEALDQSPEVRRRILNKLEQAGRVEVYLAEDGSKALRRK
;
A
#
# COMPACT_ATOMS: atom_id res chain seq x y z
N MET A 1 -35.43 7.98 -23.79
CA MET A 1 -35.07 6.58 -24.04
C MET A 1 -33.57 6.56 -24.13
N ASP A 2 -32.96 6.50 -22.96
CA ASP A 2 -31.51 6.60 -22.74
C ASP A 2 -30.89 5.22 -22.91
N PRO A 3 -29.80 5.07 -23.68
CA PRO A 3 -28.89 3.96 -23.50
C PRO A 3 -27.70 4.37 -22.63
N ILE A 4 -27.58 3.66 -21.52
CA ILE A 4 -26.45 3.62 -20.59
C ILE A 4 -25.27 2.92 -21.29
N ALA A 5 -24.08 3.53 -21.30
CA ALA A 5 -22.80 2.88 -21.56
C ALA A 5 -21.70 3.68 -20.85
N SER A 6 -21.31 3.32 -19.62
CA SER A 6 -20.26 2.33 -19.32
C SER A 6 -18.97 2.61 -20.11
N LEU A 7 -18.19 3.58 -19.61
CA LEU A 7 -16.77 3.73 -19.93
C LEU A 7 -15.97 3.20 -18.74
N ALA A 8 -15.91 1.88 -18.66
CA ALA A 8 -14.76 1.18 -18.10
C ALA A 8 -13.60 1.33 -19.08
N GLY A 9 -12.43 1.78 -18.62
CA GLY A 9 -11.23 1.75 -19.45
C GLY A 9 -10.15 2.78 -19.10
N ALA A 10 -9.49 2.60 -17.97
CA ALA A 10 -8.12 3.09 -17.73
C ALA A 10 -7.55 2.25 -16.57
N ASN A 11 -6.53 1.41 -16.68
CA ASN A 11 -5.54 1.15 -17.71
C ASN A 11 -5.09 -0.32 -17.56
N PRO A 12 -4.89 -1.09 -18.63
CA PRO A 12 -4.18 -2.36 -18.54
C PRO A 12 -2.67 -2.11 -18.71
N ALA A 13 -1.87 -2.75 -17.84
CA ALA A 13 -0.43 -2.95 -17.99
C ALA A 13 0.49 -1.70 -17.91
N ALA A 14 0.90 -1.35 -16.69
CA ALA A 14 2.18 -0.71 -16.46
C ALA A 14 3.05 -1.64 -15.59
N ASP A 15 4.07 -2.20 -16.23
CA ASP A 15 5.35 -2.60 -15.63
C ASP A 15 5.34 -3.68 -14.53
N ALA A 16 5.77 -4.89 -14.91
CA ALA A 16 5.89 -6.06 -14.03
C ALA A 16 7.00 -5.95 -12.96
N GLY A 17 7.75 -4.84 -12.90
CA GLY A 17 8.60 -4.46 -11.76
C GLY A 17 7.88 -3.56 -10.75
N SER A 18 6.86 -2.81 -11.19
CA SER A 18 6.13 -1.80 -10.42
C SER A 18 4.83 -2.31 -9.79
N SER A 19 4.29 -3.44 -10.26
CA SER A 19 2.96 -3.92 -9.83
C SER A 19 2.83 -4.17 -8.32
N GLY A 20 3.88 -4.71 -7.68
CA GLY A 20 3.86 -4.98 -6.23
C GLY A 20 4.05 -3.73 -5.37
N GLU A 21 4.88 -2.79 -5.83
CA GLU A 21 5.11 -1.49 -5.17
C GLU A 21 3.88 -0.59 -5.25
N GLU A 22 3.23 -0.57 -6.41
CA GLU A 22 2.03 0.21 -6.63
C GLU A 22 0.82 -0.38 -5.91
N ALA A 23 0.68 -1.71 -5.91
CA ALA A 23 -0.31 -2.40 -5.06
C ALA A 23 -0.06 -2.10 -3.57
N PHE A 24 1.20 -2.06 -3.12
CA PHE A 24 1.54 -1.69 -1.75
C PHE A 24 1.07 -0.27 -1.40
N LEU A 25 1.33 0.71 -2.27
CA LEU A 25 0.92 2.09 -2.05
C LEU A 25 -0.61 2.26 -2.04
N GLN A 26 -1.32 1.58 -2.96
CA GLN A 26 -2.78 1.60 -2.98
C GLN A 26 -3.37 1.01 -1.69
N GLU A 27 -2.82 -0.11 -1.25
CA GLU A 27 -3.24 -0.78 -0.02
C GLU A 27 -2.87 0.00 1.24
N LEU A 28 -1.71 0.66 1.25
CA LEU A 28 -1.33 1.58 2.31
C LEU A 28 -2.34 2.73 2.41
N GLY A 29 -2.75 3.32 1.29
CA GLY A 29 -3.79 4.36 1.28
C GLY A 29 -5.15 3.87 1.78
N ARG A 30 -5.53 2.61 1.47
CA ARG A 30 -6.74 1.98 2.01
C ARG A 30 -6.65 1.76 3.52
N ALA A 31 -5.49 1.32 4.00
CA ALA A 31 -5.22 1.17 5.42
C ALA A 31 -5.30 2.54 6.11
N GLU A 32 -4.60 3.57 5.62
CA GLU A 32 -4.66 4.94 6.15
C GLU A 32 -6.11 5.45 6.21
N ALA A 33 -6.90 5.27 5.14
CA ALA A 33 -8.31 5.66 5.13
C ALA A 33 -9.13 4.90 6.19
N LYS A 34 -8.87 3.59 6.37
CA LYS A 34 -9.53 2.77 7.40
C LYS A 34 -9.16 3.23 8.82
N PHE A 35 -7.93 3.69 9.02
CA PHE A 35 -7.44 4.23 10.30
C PHE A 35 -7.71 5.74 10.48
N GLY A 36 -8.47 6.38 9.58
CA GLY A 36 -8.88 7.77 9.71
C GLY A 36 -7.83 8.81 9.34
N GLY A 37 -6.90 8.48 8.41
CA GLY A 37 -5.85 9.39 7.94
C GLY A 37 -4.64 9.50 8.86
N GLY A 38 -4.60 8.70 9.92
CA GLY A 38 -3.42 8.49 10.74
C GLY A 38 -2.43 7.54 10.08
N TYR A 39 -1.50 7.03 10.87
CA TYR A 39 -0.45 6.13 10.41
C TYR A 39 -0.85 4.67 10.45
N VAL A 40 -0.18 3.86 9.64
CA VAL A 40 -0.35 2.40 9.65
C VAL A 40 0.86 1.76 10.30
N GLY A 41 0.67 0.91 11.31
CA GLY A 41 1.81 0.21 11.91
C GLY A 41 2.49 -0.70 10.88
N VAL A 42 3.82 -0.63 10.74
CA VAL A 42 4.59 -1.52 9.84
C VAL A 42 4.31 -2.99 10.14
N ASN A 43 4.33 -3.35 11.43
CA ASN A 43 4.06 -4.73 11.83
C ASN A 43 2.61 -5.13 11.54
N TYR A 44 1.67 -4.21 11.74
CA TYR A 44 0.26 -4.42 11.38
C TYR A 44 0.09 -4.61 9.87
N PHE A 45 0.68 -3.74 9.05
CA PHE A 45 0.60 -3.86 7.60
C PHE A 45 1.23 -5.16 7.10
N ILE A 46 2.33 -5.59 7.72
CA ILE A 46 3.01 -6.82 7.32
C ILE A 46 2.27 -8.08 7.77
N THR A 47 1.68 -8.11 8.97
CA THR A 47 1.13 -9.34 9.59
C THR A 47 -0.39 -9.42 9.62
N LYS A 48 -1.09 -8.28 9.64
CA LYS A 48 -2.55 -8.19 9.82
C LYS A 48 -3.28 -7.70 8.58
N TRP A 49 -2.67 -6.86 7.75
CA TRP A 49 -3.31 -6.34 6.54
C TRP A 49 -3.33 -7.38 5.42
N GLN A 50 -4.39 -8.19 5.34
CA GLN A 50 -4.50 -9.23 4.32
C GLN A 50 -5.13 -8.68 3.04
N CYS A 51 -4.40 -8.70 1.93
CA CYS A 51 -4.90 -8.30 0.63
C CYS A 51 -4.40 -9.27 -0.44
N GLU A 52 -5.30 -9.71 -1.32
CA GLU A 52 -4.98 -10.64 -2.42
C GLU A 52 -4.05 -10.01 -3.47
N ALA A 53 -4.04 -8.68 -3.58
CA ALA A 53 -3.17 -7.94 -4.49
C ALA A 53 -1.71 -7.83 -4.01
N LEU A 54 -1.43 -8.12 -2.74
CA LEU A 54 -0.10 -8.11 -2.16
C LEU A 54 0.31 -9.52 -1.77
N ASP A 55 1.60 -9.85 -1.97
CA ASP A 55 2.14 -11.11 -1.47
C ASP A 55 1.88 -11.24 0.04
N GLN A 56 1.40 -12.40 0.47
CA GLN A 56 1.07 -12.67 1.87
C GLN A 56 2.33 -12.85 2.74
N SER A 57 3.49 -13.04 2.10
CA SER A 57 4.75 -13.27 2.80
C SER A 57 5.24 -11.99 3.47
N PRO A 58 5.45 -11.99 4.79
CA PRO A 58 5.86 -10.79 5.51
C PRO A 58 7.25 -10.30 5.07
N GLU A 59 8.12 -11.21 4.67
CA GLU A 59 9.46 -10.90 4.16
C GLU A 59 9.41 -10.14 2.83
N VAL A 60 8.54 -10.55 1.91
CA VAL A 60 8.36 -9.89 0.61
C VAL A 60 7.84 -8.47 0.80
N ARG A 61 6.83 -8.30 1.66
CA ARG A 61 6.31 -6.98 2.02
C ARG A 61 7.37 -6.08 2.63
N ARG A 62 8.22 -6.63 3.49
CA ARG A 62 9.30 -5.86 4.10
C ARG A 62 10.35 -5.45 3.07
N ARG A 63 10.65 -6.29 2.09
CA ARG A 63 11.52 -5.92 0.96
C ARG A 63 10.92 -4.81 0.11
N ILE A 64 9.63 -4.90 -0.23
CA ILE A 64 8.92 -3.85 -0.98
C ILE A 64 8.90 -2.54 -0.20
N LEU A 65 8.60 -2.61 1.10
CA LEU A 65 8.65 -1.45 2.00
C LEU A 65 10.03 -0.79 1.99
N ASN A 66 11.12 -1.57 2.17
CA ASN A 66 12.48 -1.03 2.15
C ASN A 66 12.80 -0.36 0.81
N LYS A 67 12.37 -0.94 -0.32
CA LYS A 67 12.53 -0.32 -1.64
C LYS A 67 11.78 1.01 -1.74
N LEU A 68 10.51 1.06 -1.32
CA LEU A 68 9.70 2.26 -1.34
C LEU A 68 10.23 3.36 -0.41
N GLU A 69 10.77 2.97 0.74
CA GLU A 69 11.41 3.87 1.71
C GLU A 69 12.69 4.48 1.10
N GLN A 70 13.55 3.64 0.50
CA GLN A 70 14.75 4.10 -0.21
C GLN A 70 14.41 4.98 -1.42
N ALA A 71 13.30 4.71 -2.11
CA ALA A 71 12.77 5.54 -3.19
C ALA A 71 12.07 6.81 -2.68
N GLY A 72 11.92 6.99 -1.36
CA GLY A 72 11.28 8.15 -0.74
C GLY A 72 9.77 8.25 -0.97
N ARG A 73 9.11 7.16 -1.39
CA ARG A 73 7.65 7.11 -1.63
C ARG A 73 6.84 6.83 -0.37
N VAL A 74 7.47 6.24 0.63
CA VAL A 74 6.89 6.00 1.96
C VAL A 74 7.89 6.38 3.03
N GLU A 75 7.39 6.64 4.23
CA GLU A 75 8.22 6.97 5.37
C GLU A 75 7.87 6.06 6.56
N VAL A 76 8.89 5.40 7.09
CA VAL A 76 8.80 4.63 8.33
C VAL A 76 9.34 5.48 9.47
N TYR A 77 8.54 5.65 10.52
CA TYR A 77 8.90 6.42 11.69
C TYR A 77 8.46 5.71 12.97
N LEU A 78 8.99 6.16 14.11
CA LEU A 78 8.52 5.71 15.42
C LEU A 78 7.32 6.56 15.85
N ALA A 79 6.17 5.91 16.03
CA ALA A 79 5.00 6.54 16.64
C ALA A 79 5.24 6.80 18.13
N GLU A 80 4.42 7.66 18.73
CA GLU A 80 4.49 8.04 20.14
C GLU A 80 4.35 6.83 21.10
N ASP A 81 3.65 5.79 20.67
CA ASP A 81 3.48 4.51 21.38
C ASP A 81 4.75 3.62 21.33
N GLY A 82 5.81 4.02 20.65
CA GLY A 82 7.02 3.21 20.43
C GLY A 82 6.90 2.20 19.28
N SER A 83 5.73 2.13 18.65
CA SER A 83 5.45 1.28 17.49
C SER A 83 6.04 1.87 16.20
N LYS A 84 6.54 1.01 15.30
CA LYS A 84 6.94 1.45 13.94
C LYS A 84 5.71 1.76 13.11
N ALA A 85 5.55 3.02 12.75
CA ALA A 85 4.52 3.56 11.89
C ALA A 85 5.03 3.70 10.45
N LEU A 86 4.10 3.62 9.51
CA LEU A 86 4.29 3.75 8.09
C LEU A 86 3.25 4.74 7.58
N ARG A 87 3.70 5.70 6.78
CA ARG A 87 2.85 6.63 6.05
C ARG A 87 3.31 6.77 4.62
N ARG A 88 2.39 7.08 3.71
CA ARG A 88 2.75 7.51 2.35
C ARG A 88 3.34 8.93 2.37
N LYS A 89 4.23 9.21 1.44
CA LYS A 89 4.75 10.56 1.20
C LYS A 89 4.08 11.23 0.01
#